data_AF-A0A5M6CT86-F1
#
_entry.id   AF-A0A5M6CT86-F1
#
_cell.length_a   1.000
_cell.length_b   1.000
_cell.length_c   1.000
_cell.angle_alpha   90.00
_cell.angle_beta   90.00
_cell.angle_gamma   90.00
#
_symmetry.space_group_name_H-M   'P 1'
#
loop_
_entity.id
_entity.type
_entity.pdbx_description
1 polymer ?
#
loop_
_entity_poly.entity_id
_entity_poly.type
_entity_poly.pdbx_seq_one_letter_code
_entity_poly.pdbx_strand_id
1 'polypeptide(L)'
;MQEEQNFQANGKYFCRCCGYNTLKQFPNGTYEICEICFWEDDIYQTENPDDEDGPNRVSLLQARKNFEDFGACEFDMKINVRKPTEIDIRNIRK
;
A
#
# COMPACT_ATOMS: atom_id res chain seq x y z
N MET A 1 -17.51 8.75 2.58
CA MET A 1 -17.50 10.11 1.99
C MET A 1 -17.07 10.02 0.52
N GLN A 2 -17.38 11.01 -0.34
CA GLN A 2 -17.11 10.93 -1.81
C GLN A 2 -15.65 10.54 -2.14
N GLU A 3 -14.71 10.92 -1.29
CA GLU A 3 -13.28 10.58 -1.41
C GLU A 3 -12.99 9.08 -1.27
N GLU A 4 -13.67 8.37 -0.36
CA GLU A 4 -13.52 6.91 -0.19
C GLU A 4 -13.99 6.15 -1.43
N GLN A 5 -15.10 6.57 -2.03
CA GLN A 5 -15.65 5.93 -3.24
C GLN A 5 -14.72 6.09 -4.45
N ASN A 6 -13.98 7.20 -4.51
CA ASN A 6 -13.00 7.46 -5.57
C ASN A 6 -11.66 6.73 -5.34
N PHE A 7 -11.46 6.16 -4.15
CA PHE A 7 -10.22 5.49 -3.74
C PHE A 7 -10.31 3.97 -3.79
N GLN A 8 -11.21 3.43 -4.62
CA GLN A 8 -11.37 1.99 -4.81
C GLN A 8 -11.56 1.61 -6.28
N ALA A 9 -11.32 0.33 -6.57
CA ALA A 9 -11.72 -0.31 -7.80
C ALA A 9 -12.11 -1.78 -7.51
N ASN A 10 -13.12 -2.29 -8.20
CA ASN A 10 -13.62 -3.66 -8.02
C ASN A 10 -13.94 -4.02 -6.54
N GLY A 11 -14.43 -3.05 -5.76
CA GLY A 11 -14.79 -3.25 -4.36
C GLY A 11 -13.61 -3.38 -3.39
N LYS A 12 -12.39 -3.03 -3.82
CA LYS A 12 -11.18 -2.96 -2.98
C LYS A 12 -10.53 -1.59 -3.06
N TYR A 13 -9.89 -1.18 -1.98
CA TYR A 13 -9.23 0.12 -1.86
C TYR A 13 -7.75 0.05 -2.24
N PHE A 14 -7.23 1.16 -2.75
CA PHE A 14 -5.84 1.25 -3.21
C PHE A 14 -4.85 1.24 -2.03
N CYS A 15 -3.80 0.43 -2.08
CA CYS A 15 -2.72 0.49 -1.11
C CYS A 15 -1.93 1.81 -1.29
N ARG A 16 -1.71 2.55 -0.20
CA ARG A 16 -0.95 3.82 -0.21
C ARG A 16 0.52 3.65 -0.62
N CYS A 17 1.08 2.45 -0.46
CA CYS A 17 2.43 2.11 -0.91
C CYS A 17 2.47 1.80 -2.41
N CYS A 18 1.86 0.70 -2.88
CA CYS A 18 2.02 0.23 -4.27
C CYS A 18 0.98 0.76 -5.27
N GLY A 19 -0.18 1.21 -4.77
CA GLY A 19 -1.26 1.78 -5.58
C GLY A 19 -2.24 0.77 -6.15
N TYR A 20 -2.06 -0.52 -5.90
CA TYR A 20 -3.01 -1.54 -6.32
C TYR A 20 -4.19 -1.64 -5.35
N ASN A 21 -5.37 -1.95 -5.88
CA ASN A 21 -6.61 -2.15 -5.12
C ASN A 21 -6.62 -3.49 -4.35
N THR A 22 -5.80 -3.60 -3.30
CA THR A 22 -5.64 -4.84 -2.54
C THR A 22 -6.45 -4.88 -1.24
N LEU A 23 -6.79 -3.73 -0.68
CA LEU A 23 -7.31 -3.61 0.68
C LEU A 23 -8.83 -3.75 0.70
N LYS A 24 -9.38 -4.39 1.73
CA LYS A 24 -10.84 -4.60 1.87
C LYS A 24 -11.53 -3.37 2.43
N GLN A 25 -10.83 -2.58 3.23
CA GLN A 25 -11.32 -1.34 3.84
C GLN A 25 -10.51 -0.13 3.37
N PHE A 26 -11.10 1.06 3.54
CA PHE A 26 -10.43 2.32 3.23
C PHE A 26 -9.17 2.47 4.09
N PRO A 27 -7.99 2.76 3.52
CA PRO A 27 -6.73 2.75 4.27
C PRO A 27 -6.58 3.99 5.15
N ASN A 28 -7.08 3.87 6.37
CA ASN A 28 -7.03 4.87 7.43
C ASN A 28 -6.50 4.27 8.74
N GLY A 29 -5.56 3.32 8.65
CA GLY A 29 -5.01 2.61 9.81
C GLY A 29 -5.77 1.33 10.14
N THR A 30 -6.10 0.56 9.12
CA THR A 30 -6.83 -0.71 9.21
C THR A 30 -5.94 -1.88 9.60
N TYR A 31 -4.61 -1.70 9.55
CA TYR A 31 -3.59 -2.74 9.72
C TYR A 31 -3.70 -3.87 8.70
N GLU A 32 -4.44 -3.68 7.59
CA GLU A 32 -4.46 -4.62 6.49
C GLU A 32 -3.10 -4.63 5.78
N ILE A 33 -2.57 -5.82 5.54
CA ILE A 33 -1.32 -6.00 4.80
C ILE A 33 -1.62 -6.15 3.31
N CYS A 34 -1.02 -5.30 2.50
CA CYS A 34 -1.12 -5.38 1.05
C CYS A 34 -0.43 -6.64 0.52
N GLU A 35 -1.18 -7.54 -0.11
CA GLU A 35 -0.63 -8.78 -0.70
C GLU A 35 0.34 -8.55 -1.89
N ILE A 36 0.35 -7.36 -2.49
CA ILE A 36 1.21 -7.03 -3.65
C ILE A 36 2.56 -6.41 -3.24
N CYS A 37 2.62 -5.65 -2.15
CA CYS A 37 3.85 -5.02 -1.71
C CYS A 37 4.22 -5.28 -0.26
N PHE A 38 3.36 -5.94 0.51
CA PHE A 38 3.54 -6.24 1.93
C PHE A 38 3.57 -5.03 2.87
N TRP A 39 3.10 -3.86 2.42
CA TRP A 39 2.90 -2.70 3.30
C TRP A 39 1.71 -2.92 4.22
N GLU A 40 1.88 -2.68 5.52
CA GLU A 40 0.79 -2.63 6.50
C GLU A 40 0.16 -1.24 6.51
N ASP A 41 -1.16 -1.17 6.34
CA ASP A 41 -1.90 0.08 6.41
C ASP A 41 -1.89 0.69 7.81
N ASP A 42 -1.06 1.70 7.99
CA ASP A 42 -0.86 2.44 9.22
C ASP A 42 -1.24 3.92 9.04
N ILE A 43 -2.03 4.47 9.97
CA ILE A 43 -2.50 5.86 9.90
C ILE A 43 -1.38 6.85 10.19
N TYR A 44 -0.46 6.51 11.10
CA TYR A 44 0.62 7.40 11.50
C TYR A 44 1.62 7.61 10.34
N GLN A 45 2.08 6.53 9.70
CA GLN A 45 2.94 6.59 8.52
C GLN A 45 2.21 7.04 7.25
N THR A 46 0.87 7.05 7.27
CA THR A 46 0.06 7.72 6.24
C THR A 46 0.11 9.24 6.40
N GLU A 47 -0.01 9.74 7.63
CA GLU A 47 0.03 11.18 7.95
C GLU A 47 1.44 11.75 7.98
N ASN A 48 2.44 10.91 8.29
CA ASN A 48 3.87 11.24 8.35
C ASN A 48 4.65 10.33 7.37
N PRO A 49 4.51 10.56 6.05
CA PRO A 49 4.95 9.60 5.03
C PRO A 49 6.46 9.46 4.88
N ASP A 50 7.24 10.37 5.47
CA ASP A 50 8.70 10.34 5.56
C ASP A 50 9.22 9.74 6.87
N ASP A 51 8.34 9.43 7.82
CA ASP A 51 8.69 8.86 9.13
C ASP A 51 8.72 7.32 9.12
N GLU A 52 9.62 6.76 9.91
CA GLU A 52 9.84 5.33 10.11
C GLU A 52 9.25 4.83 11.45
N ASP A 53 8.73 5.74 12.29
CA ASP A 53 8.18 5.45 13.63
C ASP A 53 6.79 4.78 13.60
N GLY A 54 6.66 3.68 12.86
CA GLY A 54 5.44 2.87 12.76
C GLY A 54 5.70 1.36 12.68
N PRO A 55 4.67 0.55 12.35
CA PRO A 55 4.83 -0.89 12.23
C PRO A 55 5.69 -1.30 11.02
N ASN A 56 5.79 -0.44 9.99
CA ASN A 56 6.66 -0.67 8.84
C ASN A 56 8.06 -0.08 9.13
N ARG A 57 9.11 -0.87 8.91
CA ARG A 57 10.51 -0.49 9.25
C ARG A 57 11.09 0.61 8.34
N VAL A 58 10.37 1.00 7.30
CA VAL A 58 10.74 2.06 6.36
C VAL A 58 9.56 3.01 6.21
N SER A 59 9.84 4.25 5.85
CA SER A 59 8.79 5.25 5.63
C SER A 59 7.93 4.92 4.41
N LEU A 60 6.72 5.47 4.35
CA LEU A 60 5.81 5.26 3.22
C LEU A 60 6.44 5.74 1.90
N LEU A 61 7.18 6.85 1.91
CA LEU A 61 7.92 7.34 0.74
C LEU A 61 9.03 6.37 0.32
N GLN A 62 9.75 5.77 1.27
CA GLN A 62 10.77 4.78 0.95
C GLN A 62 10.14 3.48 0.43
N ALA A 63 9.06 3.02 1.03
CA ALA A 63 8.31 1.84 0.58
C ALA A 63 7.77 2.01 -0.86
N ARG A 64 7.31 3.22 -1.22
CA ARG A 64 6.91 3.55 -2.60
C ARG A 64 8.07 3.38 -3.59
N LYS A 65 9.26 3.92 -3.27
CA LYS A 65 10.46 3.76 -4.09
C LYS A 65 10.87 2.29 -4.21
N ASN A 66 10.94 1.61 -3.07
CA ASN A 66 11.24 0.18 -2.97
C ASN A 66 10.31 -0.67 -3.86
N PHE A 67 9.02 -0.33 -3.90
CA PHE A 67 8.06 -1.02 -4.75
C PHE A 67 8.35 -0.82 -6.23
N GLU A 68 8.68 0.40 -6.68
CA GLU A 68 9.07 0.63 -8.07
C GLU A 68 10.38 -0.10 -8.43
N ASP A 69 11.33 -0.13 -7.50
CA ASP A 69 12.67 -0.70 -7.75
C ASP A 69 12.64 -2.24 -7.77
N PHE A 70 11.91 -2.88 -6.85
CA PHE A 70 11.98 -4.33 -6.68
C PHE A 70 10.66 -5.04 -6.34
N GLY A 71 9.53 -4.32 -6.29
CA GLY A 71 8.20 -4.91 -6.17
C GLY A 71 7.71 -5.24 -4.75
N ALA A 72 8.35 -4.71 -3.71
CA ALA A 72 7.90 -4.85 -2.32
C ALA A 72 8.18 -3.57 -1.51
N CYS A 73 7.55 -3.39 -0.34
CA CYS A 73 7.79 -2.26 0.55
C CYS A 73 9.20 -2.28 1.15
N GLU A 74 9.76 -3.48 1.35
CA GLU A 74 11.11 -3.73 1.83
C GLU A 74 11.69 -4.94 1.08
N PHE A 75 13.02 -4.98 0.93
CA PHE A 75 13.66 -5.98 0.08
C PHE A 75 13.39 -7.41 0.57
N ASP A 76 13.46 -7.64 1.87
CA ASP A 76 13.24 -8.95 2.48
C ASP A 76 11.77 -9.41 2.39
N MET A 77 10.83 -8.47 2.23
CA MET A 77 9.40 -8.78 2.15
C MET A 77 8.97 -9.32 0.78
N LYS A 78 9.88 -9.36 -0.21
CA LYS A 78 9.63 -10.00 -1.51
C LYS A 78 9.20 -11.46 -1.41
N ILE A 79 9.55 -12.15 -0.33
CA ILE A 79 9.10 -13.53 -0.10
C ILE A 79 7.60 -13.63 0.20
N ASN A 80 6.98 -12.55 0.67
CA ASN A 80 5.59 -12.52 1.11
C ASN A 80 4.64 -11.87 0.09
N VAL A 81 5.14 -11.36 -1.03
CA VAL A 81 4.30 -10.70 -2.05
C VAL A 81 3.82 -11.68 -3.11
N ARG A 82 2.63 -11.42 -3.66
CA ARG A 82 2.20 -12.00 -4.94
C ARG A 82 2.38 -10.98 -6.07
N LYS A 83 2.51 -11.49 -7.31
CA LYS A 83 2.48 -10.63 -8.50
C LYS A 83 1.06 -10.07 -8.71
N PRO A 84 0.94 -8.82 -9.20
CA PRO A 84 -0.33 -8.33 -9.72
C PRO A 84 -0.83 -9.20 -10.88
N THR A 85 -2.14 -9.29 -11.00
CA THR A 85 -2.88 -9.96 -12.06
C THR A 85 -3.71 -8.94 -12.84
N GLU A 86 -4.41 -9.37 -13.89
CA GLU A 86 -5.22 -8.48 -14.74
C GLU A 86 -6.39 -7.81 -14.00
N ILE A 87 -6.84 -8.40 -12.88
CA ILE A 87 -7.94 -7.84 -12.07
C ILE A 87 -7.45 -6.76 -11.09
N ASP A 88 -6.13 -6.68 -10.85
CA ASP A 88 -5.53 -5.71 -9.95
C ASP A 88 -5.32 -4.39 -10.69
N ILE A 89 -6.10 -3.38 -10.31
CA ILE A 89 -6.04 -2.03 -10.88
C ILE A 89 -5.07 -1.19 -10.06
N ARG A 90 -4.13 -0.55 -10.75
CA ARG A 90 -3.15 0.35 -10.13
C ARG A 90 -3.55 1.82 -10.32
N ASN A 91 -3.73 2.54 -9.23
CA ASN A 91 -3.79 3.99 -9.24
C ASN A 91 -2.38 4.58 -9.05
N ILE A 92 -1.89 5.28 -10.07
CA ILE A 92 -0.57 5.94 -10.06
C ILE A 92 -0.61 7.38 -9.52
N ARG A 93 -1.80 7.95 -9.31
CA ARG A 93 -2.01 9.32 -8.83
C ARG A 93 -2.27 9.40 -7.32
N LYS A 94 -1.67 8.49 -6.57
CA LYS A 94 -1.82 8.40 -5.11
C LYS A 94 -1.49 9.70 -4.40
#